data_AF-A0A2M9ZW56-F1
#
_entry.id   AF-A0A2M9ZW56-F1
#
_cell.length_a   1.000
_cell.length_b   1.000
_cell.length_c   1.000
_cell.angle_alpha   90.00
_cell.angle_beta   90.00
_cell.angle_gamma   90.00
#
_symmetry.space_group_name_H-M   'P 1'
#
loop_
_entity.id
_entity.type
_entity.pdbx_description
1 polymer ?
#
loop_
_entity_poly.entity_id
_entity_poly.type
_entity_poly.pdbx_seq_one_letter_code
_entity_poly.pdbx_strand_id
1 'polypeptide(L)'
;MNIEELEDELISAIQMSNHGLSDRRMPSKKSIPMLIEIRRKLKEFSEKDLSNAKVWRLLALSEEALLNYKEAIDSFTKYLDLKGRDKKDLKKLAFLRESQVEWEDLILSPKELNDLGNYLNSNLNRIACDHSLAITKKYLEGKYSKSDLKRIVSSLQNRGGFCDCEVLANVTL
;
A
#
# COMPACT_ATOMS: atom_id res chain seq x y z
N MET A 1 12.36 -2.71 24.97
CA MET A 1 12.73 -2.19 23.64
C MET A 1 12.48 -0.70 23.62
N ASN A 2 13.45 0.09 23.16
CA ASN A 2 13.37 1.55 23.07
C ASN A 2 12.98 2.01 21.65
N ILE A 3 12.84 3.33 21.45
CA ILE A 3 12.39 3.91 20.17
C ILE A 3 13.44 3.75 19.06
N GLU A 4 14.73 3.76 19.39
CA GLU A 4 15.82 3.57 18.42
C GLU A 4 15.82 2.13 17.89
N GLU A 5 15.70 1.15 18.80
CA GLU A 5 15.58 -0.26 18.44
C GLU A 5 14.36 -0.53 17.54
N LEU A 6 13.24 0.16 17.80
CA LEU A 6 12.05 0.09 16.96
C LEU A 6 12.23 0.70 15.57
N GLU A 7 13.01 1.78 15.46
CA GLU A 7 13.34 2.38 14.17
C GLU A 7 14.17 1.43 13.33
N ASP A 8 15.19 0.79 13.92
CA ASP A 8 16.02 -0.21 13.24
C ASP A 8 15.21 -1.42 12.78
N GLU A 9 14.33 -1.94 13.65
CA GLU A 9 13.40 -3.03 13.29
C GLU A 9 12.47 -2.63 12.13
N LEU A 10 11.96 -1.39 12.15
CA LEU A 10 11.06 -0.88 11.10
C LEU A 10 11.79 -0.75 9.76
N ILE A 11 12.99 -0.18 9.75
CA ILE A 11 13.81 -0.06 8.54
C ILE A 11 14.10 -1.45 7.97
N SER A 12 14.48 -2.41 8.82
CA SER A 12 14.74 -3.79 8.40
C SER A 12 13.49 -4.46 7.81
N ALA A 13 12.33 -4.31 8.47
CA ALA A 13 11.08 -4.87 7.98
C ALA A 13 10.67 -4.29 6.62
N ILE A 14 10.85 -2.98 6.42
CA ILE A 14 10.61 -2.31 5.13
C ILE A 14 11.58 -2.83 4.06
N GLN A 15 12.87 -3.00 4.37
CA GLN A 15 13.83 -3.55 3.40
C GLN A 15 13.49 -5.00 2.99
N MET A 16 13.02 -5.83 3.94
CA MET A 16 12.59 -7.21 3.70
C MET A 16 11.27 -7.33 2.92
N SER A 17 10.55 -6.22 2.78
CA SER A 17 9.25 -6.21 2.14
C SER A 17 9.32 -6.22 0.60
N ASN A 18 10.53 -6.15 0.02
CA ASN A 18 10.82 -6.15 -1.43
C ASN A 18 10.06 -5.08 -2.24
N HIS A 19 9.60 -4.01 -1.60
CA HIS A 19 9.00 -2.85 -2.26
C HIS A 19 9.55 -1.58 -1.60
N GLY A 20 9.82 -0.54 -2.39
CA GLY A 20 10.08 0.78 -1.82
C GLY A 20 8.79 1.34 -1.22
N LEU A 21 8.86 2.26 -0.25
CA LEU A 21 7.66 2.95 0.27
C LEU A 21 6.89 3.71 -0.84
N SER A 22 7.58 4.02 -1.94
CA SER A 22 7.00 4.61 -3.14
C SER A 22 6.25 3.60 -4.00
N ASP A 23 6.59 2.31 -3.91
CA ASP A 23 5.90 1.22 -4.57
C ASP A 23 4.65 0.93 -3.75
N ARG A 24 3.51 1.46 -4.20
CA ARG A 24 2.17 1.38 -3.57
C ARG A 24 1.61 -0.06 -3.60
N ARG A 25 2.39 -1.01 -3.08
CA ARG A 25 2.20 -2.46 -3.11
C ARG A 25 2.21 -3.02 -1.71
N MET A 26 1.55 -4.16 -1.53
CA MET A 26 1.46 -4.79 -0.22
C MET A 26 2.84 -5.30 0.20
N PRO A 27 3.23 -5.15 1.48
CA PRO A 27 4.43 -5.78 2.01
C PRO A 27 4.43 -7.29 1.80
N SER A 28 5.62 -7.85 1.59
CA SER A 28 5.81 -9.30 1.50
C SER A 28 5.17 -9.99 2.71
N LYS A 29 4.50 -11.13 2.51
CA LYS A 29 3.81 -11.88 3.58
C LYS A 29 4.70 -12.17 4.81
N LYS A 30 6.02 -12.25 4.60
CA LYS A 30 7.02 -12.47 5.66
C LYS A 30 7.21 -11.24 6.55
N SER A 31 7.11 -10.03 5.99
CA SER A 31 7.31 -8.77 6.71
C SER A 31 6.05 -8.28 7.45
N ILE A 32 4.85 -8.69 7.02
CA ILE A 32 3.57 -8.27 7.62
C ILE A 32 3.51 -8.48 9.14
N PRO A 33 3.82 -9.67 9.70
CA PRO A 33 3.73 -9.88 11.15
C PRO A 33 4.67 -8.95 11.93
N MET A 34 5.87 -8.69 11.39
CA MET A 34 6.84 -7.78 12.01
C MET A 34 6.30 -6.34 12.01
N LEU A 35 5.80 -5.86 10.86
CA LEU A 35 5.23 -4.51 10.73
C LEU A 35 4.02 -4.31 11.66
N ILE A 36 3.16 -5.33 11.82
CA ILE A 36 2.02 -5.27 12.75
C ILE A 36 2.49 -5.11 14.19
N GLU A 37 3.52 -5.86 14.61
CA GLU A 37 4.04 -5.80 15.98
C GLU A 37 4.75 -4.47 16.26
N ILE A 38 5.53 -3.96 15.30
CA ILE A 38 6.17 -2.64 15.38
C ILE A 38 5.12 -1.54 15.52
N ARG A 39 4.08 -1.55 14.66
CA ARG A 39 2.95 -0.61 14.75
C ARG A 39 2.29 -0.64 16.12
N ARG A 40 2.04 -1.83 16.66
CA ARG A 40 1.41 -2.02 17.98
C ARG A 40 2.23 -1.33 19.08
N LYS A 41 3.55 -1.57 19.11
CA LYS A 41 4.46 -0.95 20.09
C LYS A 41 4.54 0.56 19.92
N LEU A 42 4.61 1.07 18.68
CA LEU A 42 4.61 2.51 18.40
C LEU A 42 3.33 3.21 18.89
N LYS A 43 2.16 2.55 18.77
CA LYS A 43 0.91 3.06 19.34
C LYS A 43 1.00 3.19 20.87
N GLU A 44 1.50 2.17 21.56
CA GLU A 44 1.71 2.25 23.02
C GLU A 44 2.67 3.37 23.43
N PHE A 45 3.73 3.62 22.67
CA PHE A 45 4.63 4.75 22.91
C PHE A 45 3.92 6.08 22.71
N SER A 46 3.11 6.20 21.66
CA SER A 46 2.38 7.43 21.36
C SER A 46 1.35 7.79 22.44
N GLU A 47 0.75 6.78 23.09
CA GLU A 47 -0.20 6.98 24.19
C GLU A 47 0.49 7.41 25.50
N LYS A 48 1.74 6.99 25.71
CA LYS A 48 2.53 7.35 26.90
C LYS A 48 3.15 8.74 26.79
N ASP A 49 3.52 9.16 25.59
CA ASP A 49 4.11 10.46 25.33
C ASP A 49 3.63 11.04 23.99
N LEU A 50 2.57 11.85 24.07
CA LEU A 50 1.98 12.51 22.93
C LEU A 50 2.91 13.57 22.31
N SER A 51 3.93 14.04 23.02
CA SER A 51 4.85 15.09 22.58
C SER A 51 6.05 14.56 21.80
N ASN A 52 6.23 13.23 21.76
CA ASN A 52 7.37 12.62 21.07
C ASN A 52 7.17 12.60 19.55
N ALA A 53 7.69 13.64 18.88
CA ALA A 53 7.61 13.76 17.43
C ALA A 53 8.19 12.55 16.68
N LYS A 54 9.25 11.93 17.20
CA LYS A 54 9.89 10.76 16.56
C LYS A 54 8.94 9.56 16.51
N VAL A 55 8.19 9.31 17.59
CA VAL A 55 7.19 8.22 17.64
C VAL A 55 6.12 8.42 16.57
N TRP A 56 5.59 9.64 16.42
CA TRP A 56 4.58 9.93 15.40
C TRP A 56 5.12 9.76 13.98
N ARG A 57 6.38 10.14 13.73
CA ARG A 57 7.05 9.92 12.45
C ARG A 57 7.20 8.43 12.12
N LEU A 58 7.64 7.62 13.08
CA LEU A 58 7.79 6.17 12.92
C LEU A 58 6.44 5.47 12.76
N LEU A 59 5.41 5.91 13.49
CA LEU A 59 4.06 5.39 13.36
C LEU A 59 3.50 5.68 11.98
N ALA A 60 3.69 6.89 11.46
CA ALA A 60 3.30 7.23 10.08
C ALA A 60 3.98 6.33 9.05
N LEU A 61 5.28 6.09 9.21
CA LEU A 61 6.05 5.21 8.34
C LEU A 61 5.57 3.75 8.41
N SER A 62 5.26 3.25 9.61
CA SER A 62 4.74 1.90 9.81
C SER A 62 3.34 1.72 9.23
N GLU A 63 2.45 2.71 9.37
CA GLU A 63 1.11 2.67 8.77
C GLU A 63 1.20 2.76 7.23
N GLU A 64 2.10 3.58 6.68
CA GLU A 64 2.36 3.65 5.24
C GLU A 64 2.84 2.30 4.68
N ALA A 65 3.80 1.65 5.35
CA ALA A 65 4.29 0.33 4.97
C ALA A 65 3.20 -0.76 5.02
N LEU A 66 2.12 -0.53 5.77
CA LEU A 66 0.94 -1.40 5.85
C LEU A 66 -0.21 -0.93 4.96
N LEU A 67 0.01 0.10 4.12
CA LEU A 67 -0.99 0.72 3.25
C LEU A 67 -2.20 1.34 3.99
N ASN A 68 -2.04 1.64 5.28
CA ASN A 68 -3.04 2.34 6.09
C ASN A 68 -2.84 3.85 5.92
N TYR A 69 -3.07 4.36 4.71
CA TYR A 69 -2.70 5.72 4.33
C TYR A 69 -3.39 6.80 5.18
N LYS A 70 -4.63 6.55 5.60
CA LYS A 70 -5.37 7.48 6.46
C LYS A 70 -4.67 7.66 7.82
N GLU A 71 -4.36 6.55 8.47
CA GLU A 71 -3.64 6.53 9.75
C GLU A 71 -2.22 7.06 9.62
N ALA A 72 -1.57 6.82 8.47
CA ALA A 72 -0.27 7.39 8.15
C ALA A 72 -0.34 8.92 8.05
N ILE A 73 -1.36 9.48 7.36
CA ILE A 73 -1.59 10.92 7.24
C ILE A 73 -1.86 11.55 8.60
N ASP A 74 -2.70 10.93 9.42
CA ASP A 74 -3.03 11.44 10.75
C ASP A 74 -1.78 11.49 11.64
N SER A 75 -1.01 10.40 11.66
CA SER A 75 0.23 10.31 12.44
C SER A 75 1.30 11.27 11.92
N PHE A 76 1.44 11.41 10.60
CA PHE A 76 2.40 12.33 10.00
C PHE A 76 2.00 13.78 10.28
N THR A 77 0.71 14.11 10.25
CA THR A 77 0.21 15.45 10.61
C THR A 77 0.59 15.80 12.05
N LYS A 78 0.39 14.87 13.00
CA LYS A 78 0.82 15.06 14.39
C LYS A 78 2.33 15.29 14.51
N TYR A 79 3.14 14.52 13.77
CA TYR A 79 4.59 14.76 13.69
C TYR A 79 4.91 16.20 13.25
N LEU A 80 4.24 16.69 12.19
CA LEU A 80 4.45 18.04 11.67
C LEU A 80 4.00 19.14 12.63
N ASP A 81 2.95 18.90 13.40
CA ASP A 81 2.47 19.87 14.39
C ASP A 81 3.45 20.00 15.56
N LEU A 82 4.21 18.96 15.89
CA LEU A 82 5.25 18.96 16.92
C LEU A 82 6.61 19.49 16.43
N LYS A 83 7.07 19.02 15.27
CA LYS A 83 8.40 19.34 14.71
C LYS A 83 8.42 20.65 13.91
N GLY A 84 7.26 21.10 13.43
CA GLY A 84 7.13 22.17 12.45
C GLY A 84 7.18 21.66 11.02
N ARG A 85 6.75 22.51 10.07
CA ARG A 85 6.56 22.13 8.66
C ARG A 85 7.70 22.65 7.80
N ASP A 86 8.32 21.77 7.02
CA ASP A 86 9.26 22.16 5.96
C ASP A 86 8.82 21.66 4.58
N LYS A 87 9.51 22.13 3.53
CA LYS A 87 9.16 21.81 2.14
C LYS A 87 9.23 20.31 1.83
N LYS A 88 10.17 19.55 2.42
CA LYS A 88 10.30 18.11 2.17
C LYS A 88 9.15 17.37 2.83
N ASP A 89 8.82 17.76 4.05
CA ASP A 89 7.71 17.19 4.81
C ASP A 89 6.36 17.45 4.14
N LEU A 90 6.12 18.67 3.65
CA LEU A 90 4.89 18.98 2.93
C LEU A 90 4.75 18.17 1.63
N LYS A 91 5.85 17.91 0.93
CA LYS A 91 5.85 17.01 -0.23
C LYS A 91 5.50 15.58 0.17
N LYS A 92 6.03 15.08 1.29
CA LYS A 92 5.69 13.75 1.81
C LYS A 92 4.22 13.66 2.20
N LEU A 93 3.67 14.68 2.85
CA LEU A 93 2.24 14.73 3.18
C LEU A 93 1.36 14.75 1.93
N ALA A 94 1.74 15.51 0.90
CA ALA A 94 1.04 15.52 -0.38
C ALA A 94 1.05 14.12 -1.04
N PHE A 95 2.21 13.47 -1.08
CA PHE A 95 2.35 12.11 -1.59
C PHE A 95 1.48 11.09 -0.84
N LEU A 96 1.41 11.17 0.50
CA LEU A 96 0.54 10.30 1.30
C LEU A 96 -0.94 10.50 0.95
N ARG A 97 -1.38 11.75 0.76
CA ARG A 97 -2.77 12.07 0.37
C ARG A 97 -3.11 11.56 -1.03
N GLU A 98 -2.21 11.74 -1.99
CA GLU A 98 -2.37 11.17 -3.33
C GLU A 98 -2.48 9.64 -3.27
N SER A 99 -1.63 9.01 -2.46
CA SER A 99 -1.64 7.55 -2.29
C SER A 99 -2.92 7.06 -1.60
N GLN A 100 -3.47 7.82 -0.63
CA GLN A 100 -4.77 7.52 -0.03
C GLN A 100 -5.88 7.55 -1.08
N VAL A 101 -5.96 8.61 -1.89
CA VAL A 101 -7.00 8.75 -2.93
C VAL A 101 -6.91 7.58 -3.93
N GLU A 102 -5.71 7.27 -4.40
CA GLU A 102 -5.52 6.15 -5.32
C GLU A 102 -5.85 4.78 -4.69
N TRP A 103 -5.63 4.64 -3.38
CA TRP A 103 -5.97 3.43 -2.63
C TRP A 103 -7.48 3.32 -2.39
N GLU A 104 -8.16 4.41 -2.10
CA GLU A 104 -9.63 4.45 -2.02
C GLU A 104 -10.29 4.24 -3.39
N ASP A 105 -9.63 4.66 -4.47
CA ASP A 105 -10.01 4.34 -5.85
C ASP A 105 -9.77 2.86 -6.22
N LEU A 106 -9.08 2.10 -5.37
CA LEU A 106 -8.94 0.66 -5.52
C LEU A 106 -10.26 -0.02 -5.10
N ILE A 107 -11.12 -0.25 -6.09
CA ILE A 107 -12.43 -0.87 -5.87
C ILE A 107 -12.31 -2.33 -5.42
N LEU A 108 -11.22 -3.01 -5.78
CA LEU A 108 -10.97 -4.40 -5.42
C LEU A 108 -10.29 -4.49 -4.05
N SER A 109 -10.85 -5.26 -3.13
CA SER A 109 -10.18 -5.61 -1.88
C SER A 109 -8.90 -6.43 -2.12
N PRO A 110 -7.97 -6.52 -1.14
CA PRO A 110 -6.78 -7.36 -1.25
C PRO A 110 -7.08 -8.82 -1.60
N LYS A 111 -8.20 -9.37 -1.08
CA LYS A 111 -8.65 -10.72 -1.41
C LYS A 111 -9.07 -10.81 -2.88
N GLU A 112 -9.83 -9.85 -3.37
CA GLU A 112 -10.29 -9.82 -4.77
C GLU A 112 -9.12 -9.64 -5.75
N LEU A 113 -8.11 -8.84 -5.40
CA LEU A 113 -6.86 -8.74 -6.17
C LEU A 113 -6.12 -10.09 -6.24
N ASN A 114 -5.99 -10.78 -5.11
CA ASN A 114 -5.37 -12.11 -5.06
C ASN A 114 -6.18 -13.14 -5.88
N ASP A 115 -7.50 -13.11 -5.77
CA ASP A 115 -8.39 -14.01 -6.52
C ASP A 115 -8.32 -13.72 -8.04
N LEU A 116 -8.18 -12.46 -8.45
CA LEU A 116 -7.91 -12.05 -9.83
C LEU A 116 -6.54 -12.57 -10.30
N GLY A 117 -5.50 -12.42 -9.49
CA GLY A 117 -4.15 -12.92 -9.80
C GLY A 117 -4.13 -14.43 -10.02
N ASN A 118 -4.78 -15.20 -9.16
CA ASN A 118 -4.91 -16.65 -9.32
C ASN A 118 -5.66 -17.02 -10.60
N TYR A 119 -6.74 -16.30 -10.91
CA TYR A 119 -7.49 -16.51 -12.15
C TYR A 119 -6.62 -16.24 -13.38
N LEU A 120 -5.92 -15.11 -13.42
CA LEU A 120 -5.04 -14.74 -14.52
C LEU A 120 -3.90 -15.74 -14.70
N ASN A 121 -3.26 -16.16 -13.60
CA ASN A 121 -2.17 -17.14 -13.63
C ASN A 121 -2.60 -18.51 -14.21
N SER A 122 -3.85 -18.90 -14.00
CA SER A 122 -4.42 -20.15 -14.54
C SER A 122 -4.92 -20.04 -15.99
N ASN A 123 -5.27 -18.84 -16.45
CA ASN A 123 -5.91 -18.64 -17.76
C ASN A 123 -5.00 -18.00 -18.82
N LEU A 124 -3.89 -17.37 -18.41
CA LEU A 124 -2.94 -16.78 -19.35
C LEU A 124 -2.08 -17.85 -20.04
N ASN A 125 -2.00 -17.75 -21.36
CA ASN A 125 -1.04 -18.53 -22.14
C ASN A 125 0.37 -17.98 -21.92
N ARG A 126 1.29 -18.82 -21.45
CA ARG A 126 2.67 -18.42 -21.12
C ARG A 126 3.57 -18.21 -22.34
N ILE A 127 3.07 -18.44 -23.56
CA ILE A 127 3.86 -18.43 -24.79
C ILE A 127 3.97 -17.01 -25.39
N ALA A 128 2.93 -16.18 -25.30
CA ALA A 128 2.96 -14.80 -25.78
C ALA A 128 1.87 -13.93 -25.12
N CYS A 129 2.21 -12.69 -24.75
CA CYS A 129 1.25 -11.69 -24.31
C CYS A 129 0.52 -11.09 -25.51
N ASP A 130 -0.81 -11.03 -25.47
CA ASP A 130 -1.64 -10.45 -26.53
C ASP A 130 -1.91 -8.94 -26.35
N HIS A 131 -1.30 -8.33 -25.32
CA HIS A 131 -1.45 -6.94 -24.92
C HIS A 131 -2.92 -6.49 -24.74
N SER A 132 -3.82 -7.41 -24.37
CA SER A 132 -5.23 -7.12 -24.12
C SER A 132 -5.60 -7.25 -22.64
N LEU A 133 -6.77 -6.73 -22.25
CA LEU A 133 -7.39 -6.92 -20.93
C LEU A 133 -8.58 -7.88 -21.00
N ALA A 134 -8.63 -8.76 -22.01
CA ALA A 134 -9.79 -9.58 -22.29
C ALA A 134 -10.12 -10.53 -21.14
N ILE A 135 -9.10 -11.15 -20.54
CA ILE A 135 -9.28 -12.12 -19.46
C ILE A 135 -9.66 -11.40 -18.15
N THR A 136 -9.01 -10.27 -17.86
CA THR A 136 -9.32 -9.43 -16.68
C THR A 136 -10.76 -8.93 -16.75
N LYS A 137 -11.20 -8.37 -17.88
CA LYS A 137 -12.58 -7.88 -18.04
C LYS A 137 -13.59 -9.01 -17.90
N LYS A 138 -13.35 -10.15 -18.54
CA LYS A 138 -14.22 -11.33 -18.45
C LYS A 138 -14.39 -11.82 -17.01
N TYR A 139 -13.33 -11.79 -16.20
CA TYR A 139 -13.41 -12.16 -14.79
C TYR A 139 -14.28 -11.20 -13.96
N LEU A 140 -14.22 -9.90 -14.25
CA LEU A 140 -14.89 -8.85 -13.51
C LEU A 140 -16.36 -8.66 -13.91
N GLU A 141 -16.72 -8.93 -15.17
CA GLU A 141 -18.08 -8.73 -15.71
C GLU A 141 -19.16 -9.51 -14.95
N GLY A 142 -18.81 -10.65 -14.35
CA GLY A 142 -19.74 -11.46 -13.54
C GLY A 142 -19.89 -11.00 -12.09
N LYS A 143 -19.16 -9.96 -11.66
CA LYS A 143 -19.04 -9.56 -10.25
C LYS A 143 -19.41 -8.10 -9.98
N TYR A 144 -19.26 -7.24 -10.99
CA TYR A 144 -19.40 -5.80 -10.83
C TYR A 144 -20.35 -5.22 -11.88
N SER A 145 -20.96 -4.09 -11.54
CA SER A 145 -21.75 -3.32 -12.50
C SER A 145 -20.87 -2.77 -13.63
N LYS A 146 -21.48 -2.37 -14.76
CA LYS A 146 -20.72 -1.76 -15.88
C LYS A 146 -19.98 -0.48 -15.48
N SER A 147 -20.54 0.32 -14.57
CA SER A 147 -19.88 1.53 -14.05
C SER A 147 -18.69 1.19 -13.16
N ASP A 148 -18.85 0.19 -12.28
CA ASP A 148 -17.77 -0.24 -11.40
C ASP A 148 -16.66 -0.90 -12.20
N LEU A 149 -16.98 -1.70 -13.22
CA LEU A 149 -16.00 -2.32 -14.10
C LEU A 149 -15.13 -1.29 -14.82
N LYS A 150 -15.72 -0.19 -15.31
CA LYS A 150 -14.93 0.91 -15.90
C LYS A 150 -13.95 1.49 -14.89
N ARG A 151 -14.43 1.78 -13.67
CA ARG A 151 -13.59 2.33 -12.61
C ARG A 151 -12.48 1.36 -12.17
N ILE A 152 -12.79 0.06 -12.03
CA ILE A 152 -11.81 -0.99 -11.72
C ILE A 152 -10.73 -1.05 -12.81
N VAL A 153 -11.12 -1.07 -14.08
CA VAL A 153 -10.17 -1.10 -15.20
C VAL A 153 -9.30 0.15 -15.20
N SER A 154 -9.87 1.34 -15.00
CA SER A 154 -9.09 2.58 -14.88
C SER A 154 -8.12 2.54 -13.70
N SER A 155 -8.54 2.01 -12.55
CA SER A 155 -7.69 1.83 -11.36
C SER A 155 -6.50 0.89 -11.64
N LEU A 156 -6.75 -0.24 -12.34
CA LEU A 156 -5.70 -1.17 -12.76
C LEU A 156 -4.71 -0.52 -13.74
N GLN A 157 -5.21 0.25 -14.72
CA GLN A 157 -4.39 0.95 -15.71
C GLN A 157 -3.53 2.06 -15.10
N ASN A 158 -4.08 2.83 -14.16
CA ASN A 158 -3.33 3.85 -13.41
C ASN A 158 -2.16 3.24 -12.62
N ARG A 159 -2.22 1.93 -12.34
CA ARG A 159 -1.17 1.15 -11.67
C ARG A 159 -0.29 0.37 -12.65
N GLY A 160 -0.36 0.67 -13.94
CA GLY A 160 0.45 0.04 -14.98
C GLY A 160 -0.09 -1.30 -15.49
N GLY A 161 -1.35 -1.66 -15.20
CA GLY A 161 -2.00 -2.86 -15.72
C GLY A 161 -2.77 -2.59 -17.02
N PHE A 162 -2.05 -2.38 -18.13
CA PHE A 162 -2.66 -2.14 -19.44
C PHE A 162 -2.97 -3.41 -20.23
N CYS A 163 -2.34 -4.54 -19.87
CA CYS A 163 -2.72 -5.87 -20.33
C CYS A 163 -2.82 -6.91 -19.19
N ASP A 164 -3.39 -8.07 -19.48
CA ASP A 164 -3.62 -9.15 -18.51
C ASP A 164 -2.32 -9.63 -17.83
N CYS A 165 -1.19 -9.63 -18.55
CA CYS A 165 0.12 -9.99 -18.00
C CYS A 165 0.65 -8.94 -17.01
N GLU A 166 0.44 -7.65 -17.30
CA GLU A 166 0.83 -6.55 -16.41
C GLU A 166 -0.08 -6.52 -15.17
N VAL A 167 -1.38 -6.74 -15.35
CA VAL A 167 -2.31 -6.90 -14.23
C VAL A 167 -1.84 -8.05 -13.35
N LEU A 168 -1.54 -9.23 -13.92
CA LEU A 168 -1.00 -10.36 -13.17
C LEU A 168 0.26 -9.96 -12.38
N ALA A 169 1.25 -9.34 -13.05
CA ALA A 169 2.49 -8.91 -12.41
C ALA A 169 2.28 -7.91 -11.26
N ASN A 170 1.23 -7.08 -11.34
CA ASN A 170 0.91 -6.09 -10.33
C ASN A 170 0.10 -6.63 -9.15
N VAL A 171 -0.61 -7.76 -9.30
CA VAL A 171 -1.45 -8.33 -8.24
C VAL A 171 -0.82 -9.55 -7.53
N THR A 172 0.30 -10.09 -8.04
CA THR A 172 0.95 -11.30 -7.48
C THR A 172 2.28 -11.06 -6.75
N LEU A 173 2.52 -9.86 -6.18
CA LEU A 173 3.70 -9.57 -5.34
C LEU A 173 3.29 -9.18 -3.92
#